data_AF-A0A4Q3IJC3-F1
#
_entry.id   AF-A0A4Q3IJC3-F1
#
_cell.length_a   1.000
_cell.length_b   1.000
_cell.length_c   1.000
_cell.angle_alpha   90.00
_cell.angle_beta   90.00
_cell.angle_gamma   90.00
#
_symmetry.space_group_name_H-M   'P 1'
#
loop_
_entity.id
_entity.type
_entity.pdbx_description
1 polymer ?
#
loop_
_entity_poly.entity_id
_entity_poly.type
_entity_poly.pdbx_seq_one_letter_code
_entity_poly.pdbx_strand_id
1 'polypeptide(L)'
;REDSVGFHFSMQRDWPEVQKALRAIETALAPFKPRPHWGKLFVTPAADVLSRYPKLDDFRALATRLDPGGKFRNAFIDEFVFGA
;
A
#
# COMPACT_ATOMS: atom_id res chain seq x y z
N ARG A 1 5.75 16.02 -7.80
CA ARG A 1 6.49 15.95 -6.53
C ARG A 1 5.66 16.72 -5.53
N GLU A 2 5.31 16.11 -4.41
CA GLU A 2 4.54 16.74 -3.34
C GLU A 2 5.44 16.80 -2.10
N ASP A 3 5.30 17.84 -1.29
CA ASP A 3 5.94 17.88 0.01
C ASP A 3 5.33 16.78 0.89
N SER A 4 6.17 16.10 1.65
CA SER A 4 5.76 14.90 2.38
C SER A 4 6.41 14.85 3.75
N VAL A 5 5.65 14.36 4.73
CA VAL A 5 6.15 13.97 6.04
C VAL A 5 5.96 12.46 6.21
N GLY A 6 6.99 11.78 6.71
CA GLY A 6 6.97 10.34 6.93
C GLY A 6 7.04 10.02 8.42
N PHE A 7 6.10 9.20 8.90
CA PHE A 7 6.16 8.61 10.23
C PHE A 7 6.63 7.16 10.12
N HIS A 8 7.72 6.82 10.80
CA HIS A 8 8.24 5.46 10.83
C HIS A 8 8.17 4.90 12.24
N PHE A 9 7.64 3.69 12.33
CA PHE A 9 7.57 2.92 13.56
C PHE A 9 8.44 1.67 13.43
N SER A 10 9.29 1.45 14.43
CA SER A 10 9.99 0.20 14.67
C SER A 10 9.29 -0.51 15.82
N MET A 11 8.77 -1.70 15.56
CA MET A 11 7.93 -2.44 16.51
C MET A 11 8.66 -3.67 17.06
N GLN A 12 8.24 -4.14 18.22
CA GLN A 12 8.59 -5.48 18.69
C GLN A 12 7.97 -6.54 17.76
N ARG A 13 8.55 -7.74 17.74
CA ARG A 13 8.10 -8.86 16.90
C ARG A 13 6.90 -9.60 17.53
N ASP A 14 5.84 -8.87 17.83
CA ASP A 14 4.59 -9.37 18.39
C ASP A 14 3.45 -9.04 17.43
N TRP A 15 3.10 -10.00 16.56
CA TRP A 15 2.15 -9.73 15.47
C TRP A 15 0.75 -9.32 15.97
N PRO A 16 0.11 -10.02 16.94
CA PRO A 16 -1.17 -9.59 17.49
C PRO A 16 -1.17 -8.15 18.00
N GLU A 17 -0.15 -7.74 18.76
CA GLU A 17 -0.08 -6.37 19.28
C GLU A 17 0.28 -5.35 18.19
N VAL A 18 1.14 -5.72 17.24
CA VAL A 18 1.45 -4.89 16.07
C VAL A 18 0.20 -4.64 15.22
N GLN A 19 -0.67 -5.63 15.01
CA GLN A 19 -1.92 -5.43 14.27
C GLN A 19 -2.84 -4.42 14.96
N LYS A 20 -2.97 -4.48 16.29
CA LYS A 20 -3.75 -3.50 17.06
C LYS A 20 -3.17 -2.10 16.91
N ALA A 21 -1.84 -1.98 17.04
CA ALA A 21 -1.13 -0.71 16.88
C ALA A 21 -1.30 -0.14 15.45
N LEU A 22 -1.17 -0.97 14.42
CA LEU A 22 -1.38 -0.56 13.02
C LEU A 22 -2.78 0.00 12.80
N ARG A 23 -3.83 -0.68 13.29
CA ARG A 23 -5.21 -0.18 13.18
C ARG A 23 -5.39 1.17 13.86
N ALA A 24 -4.81 1.37 15.04
CA ALA A 24 -4.87 2.64 15.75
C ALA A 24 -4.15 3.76 15.00
N ILE A 25 -2.94 3.49 14.50
CA ILE A 25 -2.15 4.44 13.70
C ILE A 25 -2.89 4.82 12.42
N GLU A 26 -3.37 3.83 11.67
CA GLU A 26 -4.06 4.05 10.40
C GLU A 26 -5.39 4.80 10.59
N THR A 27 -6.12 4.52 11.67
CA THR A 27 -7.33 5.27 12.03
C THR A 27 -7.00 6.73 12.34
N ALA A 28 -5.96 6.98 13.14
CA ALA A 28 -5.55 8.33 13.50
C ALA A 28 -5.05 9.14 12.28
N LEU A 29 -4.41 8.47 11.32
CA LEU A 29 -3.88 9.11 10.12
C LEU A 29 -4.91 9.22 8.98
N ALA A 30 -6.04 8.53 9.04
CA ALA A 30 -7.03 8.45 7.95
C ALA A 30 -7.44 9.82 7.34
N PRO A 31 -7.66 10.90 8.12
CA PRO A 31 -8.01 12.21 7.56
C PRO A 31 -6.97 12.79 6.59
N PHE A 32 -5.70 12.37 6.71
CA PHE A 32 -4.60 12.83 5.87
C PHE A 32 -4.36 11.98 4.62
N LYS A 33 -5.17 10.94 4.39
CA LYS A 33 -5.05 10.01 3.26
C LYS A 33 -3.61 9.47 3.07
N PRO A 34 -3.00 8.87 4.12
CA PRO A 34 -1.59 8.50 4.11
C PRO A 34 -1.31 7.43 3.05
N ARG A 35 -0.12 7.39 2.47
CA ARG A 35 0.30 6.24 1.65
C ARG A 35 1.15 5.31 2.50
N PRO A 36 0.73 4.06 2.76
CA PRO A 36 1.60 3.11 3.46
C PRO A 36 2.84 2.83 2.59
N HIS A 37 3.97 2.59 3.24
CA HIS A 37 5.18 2.22 2.53
C HIS A 37 5.08 0.75 2.08
N TRP A 38 5.18 0.48 0.78
CA TRP A 38 4.97 -0.85 0.20
C TRP A 38 5.81 -1.98 0.83
N GLY A 39 7.02 -1.67 1.29
CA GLY A 39 7.91 -2.63 1.98
C GLY A 39 7.73 -2.73 3.51
N LYS A 40 6.63 -2.22 4.08
CA LYS A 40 6.36 -2.25 5.53
C LYS A 40 4.99 -2.87 5.81
N LEU A 41 4.72 -3.15 7.09
CA LEU A 41 3.44 -3.67 7.54
C LEU A 41 2.38 -2.56 7.52
N PHE A 42 1.20 -2.89 7.01
CA PHE A 42 -0.01 -2.07 7.05
C PHE A 42 -1.23 -3.01 6.99
N VAL A 43 -2.39 -2.54 7.45
CA VAL A 43 -3.65 -3.28 7.42
C VAL A 43 -4.76 -2.52 6.69
N THR A 44 -4.42 -1.39 6.07
CA THR A 44 -5.30 -0.62 5.19
C THR A 44 -5.75 -1.50 4.01
N PRO A 45 -7.06 -1.61 3.72
CA PRO A 45 -7.57 -2.38 2.59
C PRO A 45 -7.01 -1.91 1.24
N ALA A 46 -6.81 -2.84 0.31
CA ALA A 46 -6.24 -2.55 -1.01
C ALA A 46 -7.00 -1.43 -1.74
N ALA A 47 -8.34 -1.48 -1.79
CA ALA A 47 -9.15 -0.45 -2.44
C ALA A 47 -8.83 0.97 -1.94
N ASP A 48 -8.65 1.13 -0.63
CA ASP A 48 -8.31 2.42 -0.03
C ASP A 48 -6.89 2.86 -0.39
N VAL A 49 -5.92 1.93 -0.38
CA VAL A 49 -4.54 2.22 -0.79
C VAL A 49 -4.52 2.65 -2.26
N LEU A 50 -5.16 1.89 -3.15
CA LEU A 50 -5.19 2.13 -4.59
C LEU A 50 -5.81 3.49 -4.95
N SER A 51 -6.87 3.91 -4.23
CA SER A 51 -7.51 5.21 -4.43
C SER A 51 -6.59 6.41 -4.22
N ARG A 52 -5.44 6.22 -3.54
CA ARG A 52 -4.47 7.27 -3.19
C ARG A 52 -3.37 7.46 -4.24
N TYR A 53 -3.39 6.71 -5.34
CA TYR A 53 -2.38 6.76 -6.42
C TYR A 53 -2.99 7.24 -7.75
N PRO A 54 -2.93 8.56 -8.06
CA PRO A 54 -3.55 9.13 -9.26
C PRO A 54 -3.05 8.59 -10.61
N LYS A 55 -1.84 8.00 -10.64
CA LYS A 55 -1.20 7.44 -11.84
C LYS A 55 -1.19 5.91 -11.85
N LEU A 56 -2.02 5.27 -11.03
CA LEU A 56 -2.06 3.81 -10.93
C LEU A 56 -2.42 3.17 -12.29
N ASP A 57 -3.39 3.74 -13.01
CA ASP A 57 -3.82 3.20 -14.30
C ASP A 57 -2.74 3.35 -15.39
N ASP A 58 -2.00 4.46 -15.40
CA ASP A 58 -0.82 4.63 -16.26
C ASP A 58 0.22 3.54 -15.99
N PHE A 59 0.45 3.24 -14.70
CA PHE A 59 1.38 2.19 -14.29
C PHE A 59 0.88 0.80 -14.73
N ARG A 60 -0.41 0.50 -14.56
CA ARG A 60 -1.02 -0.76 -15.01
C ARG A 60 -0.91 -0.93 -16.52
N ALA A 61 -1.14 0.14 -17.29
CA ALA A 61 -0.99 0.13 -18.74
C ALA A 61 0.45 -0.13 -19.17
N LEU A 62 1.41 0.53 -18.51
CA LEU A 62 2.84 0.29 -18.75
C LEU A 62 3.25 -1.15 -18.41
N ALA A 63 2.84 -1.64 -17.24
CA ALA A 63 3.15 -2.99 -16.78
C ALA A 63 2.54 -4.04 -17.70
N THR A 64 1.30 -3.86 -18.15
CA THR A 64 0.63 -4.77 -19.10
C THR A 64 1.31 -4.79 -20.46
N ARG A 65 1.83 -3.64 -20.92
CA ARG A 65 2.59 -3.56 -22.19
C ARG A 65 3.94 -4.27 -22.12
N LEU A 66 4.63 -4.19 -20.99
CA LEU A 66 5.98 -4.77 -20.82
C LEU A 66 5.95 -6.21 -20.34
N ASP A 67 4.92 -6.61 -19.60
CA ASP A 67 4.73 -7.94 -19.05
C ASP A 67 3.28 -8.41 -19.28
N PRO A 68 2.89 -8.68 -20.55
CA PRO A 68 1.52 -9.06 -20.91
C PRO A 68 1.10 -10.39 -20.29
N GLY A 69 2.07 -11.28 -20.01
CA GLY A 69 1.83 -12.56 -19.33
C GLY A 69 1.85 -12.49 -17.81
N GLY A 70 2.15 -11.32 -17.21
CA GLY A 70 2.18 -11.14 -15.76
C GLY A 70 3.26 -11.96 -15.04
N LYS A 71 4.39 -12.25 -15.70
CA LYS A 71 5.48 -13.06 -15.14
C LYS A 71 6.02 -12.51 -13.81
N PHE A 72 5.98 -11.18 -13.62
CA PHE A 72 6.48 -10.53 -12.41
C PHE A 72 5.40 -10.21 -11.39
N ARG A 73 4.15 -10.66 -11.62
CA ARG A 73 3.07 -10.49 -10.65
C ARG A 73 3.13 -11.59 -9.59
N ASN A 74 2.71 -11.24 -8.40
CA ASN A 74 2.49 -12.14 -7.27
C ASN A 74 1.22 -11.70 -6.55
N ALA A 75 0.78 -12.46 -5.54
CA ALA A 75 -0.45 -12.15 -4.80
C ALA A 75 -0.51 -10.70 -4.28
N PHE A 76 0.62 -10.16 -3.81
CA PHE A 76 0.68 -8.78 -3.35
C PHE A 76 0.48 -7.77 -4.48
N ILE A 77 1.12 -7.96 -5.63
CA ILE A 77 0.97 -7.08 -6.79
C ILE A 77 -0.43 -7.22 -7.38
N ASP A 78 -0.99 -8.42 -7.40
CA ASP A 78 -2.35 -8.64 -7.87
C ASP A 78 -3.37 -7.91 -6.98
N GLU A 79 -3.24 -8.01 -5.66
CA GLU A 79 -4.10 -7.32 -4.69
C GLU A 79 -3.88 -5.80 -4.68
N PHE A 80 -2.65 -5.34 -4.52
CA PHE A 80 -2.30 -3.94 -4.25
C PHE A 80 -1.84 -3.13 -5.47
N VAL A 81 -1.87 -3.72 -6.67
CA VAL A 81 -1.67 -2.96 -7.91
C VAL A 81 -2.79 -3.25 -8.89
N PHE A 82 -3.15 -4.52 -9.14
CA PHE A 82 -4.16 -4.85 -10.14
C PHE A 82 -5.60 -4.93 -9.60
N GLY A 83 -5.77 -4.99 -8.27
CA GLY A 83 -7.09 -5.04 -7.62
C GLY A 83 -7.85 -6.34 -7.90
N ALA A 84 -7.14 -7.46 -8.05
CA ALA A 84 -7.70 -8.80 -8.24
C ALA A 84 -8.20 -9.40 -6.91
#